data_AF-A0A7J4FMV6-F1
#
_entry.id   AF-A0A7J4FMV6-F1
#
_cell.length_a   1.000
_cell.length_b   1.000
_cell.length_c   1.000
_cell.angle_alpha   90.00
_cell.angle_beta   90.00
_cell.angle_gamma   90.00
#
_symmetry.space_group_name_H-M   'P 1'
#
loop_
_entity.id
_entity.type
_entity.pdbx_description
1 polymer ?
#
loop_
_entity_poly.entity_id
_entity_poly.type
_entity_poly.pdbx_seq_one_letter_code
_entity_poly.pdbx_strand_id
1 'polypeptide(L)'
;MDFFLKNEQIAIEIKMARQNRDPEKIRNELIIDKEHYRKRKDVKTLYCMVYDPKELIANPRGFENDLSENREDFKVKIFVVPRKV
;
A
#
# COMPACT_ATOMS: atom_id res chain seq x y z
N MET A 1 6.96 4.40 7.76
CA MET A 1 5.74 4.41 8.58
C MET A 1 5.24 5.82 8.67
N ASP A 2 4.06 6.11 8.12
CA ASP A 2 3.41 7.42 8.20
C ASP A 2 2.47 7.47 9.41
N PHE A 3 1.61 6.44 9.59
CA PHE A 3 0.75 6.32 10.76
C PHE A 3 0.75 4.92 11.37
N PHE A 4 0.59 4.86 12.69
CA PHE A 4 0.44 3.61 13.43
C PHE A 4 -0.67 3.73 14.47
N LEU A 5 -1.74 2.95 14.25
CA LEU A 5 -2.87 2.81 15.15
C LEU A 5 -2.61 1.58 16.03
N LYS A 6 -1.95 1.82 17.17
CA LYS A 6 -1.39 0.75 18.01
C LYS A 6 -2.46 -0.18 18.59
N ASN A 7 -3.59 0.37 19.03
CA ASN A 7 -4.65 -0.42 19.68
C ASN A 7 -5.37 -1.33 18.67
N GLU A 8 -5.40 -0.89 17.41
CA GLU A 8 -6.00 -1.56 16.28
C GLU A 8 -5.00 -2.49 15.56
N GLN A 9 -3.71 -2.39 15.91
CA GLN A 9 -2.61 -3.09 15.26
C GLN A 9 -2.54 -2.79 13.75
N ILE A 10 -2.78 -1.53 13.38
CA ILE A 10 -2.83 -1.07 11.98
C ILE A 10 -1.69 -0.11 11.69
N ALA A 11 -0.92 -0.38 10.63
CA ALA A 11 -0.02 0.59 10.01
C ALA A 11 -0.65 1.16 8.74
N ILE A 12 -0.41 2.44 8.45
CA ILE A 12 -0.89 3.11 7.24
C ILE A 12 0.29 3.82 6.57
N GLU A 13 0.58 3.42 5.32
CA GLU A 13 1.55 4.11 4.46
C GLU A 13 0.87 4.86 3.33
N ILE A 14 1.46 5.99 2.97
CA ILE A 14 1.02 6.87 1.91
C ILE A 14 2.15 7.01 0.88
N LYS A 15 1.79 6.82 -0.39
CA LYS A 15 2.70 7.01 -1.53
C LYS A 15 2.05 7.94 -2.53
N MET A 16 2.88 8.65 -3.30
CA MET A 16 2.41 9.50 -4.40
C MET A 16 3.06 9.06 -5.71
N ALA A 17 2.23 8.81 -6.72
CA ALA A 17 2.65 8.65 -8.10
C ALA A 17 2.88 10.02 -8.74
N ARG A 18 4.05 10.20 -9.36
CA ARG A 18 4.46 11.43 -10.05
C ARG A 18 5.49 11.09 -11.12
N GLN A 19 5.76 12.00 -12.07
CA GLN A 19 6.64 11.74 -13.23
C GLN A 19 7.98 11.07 -12.90
N ASN A 20 8.63 11.41 -11.78
CA ASN A 20 9.93 10.84 -11.38
C ASN A 20 9.82 9.61 -10.46
N ARG A 21 8.60 9.24 -10.07
CA ARG A 21 8.26 8.07 -9.26
C ARG A 21 7.18 7.28 -9.97
N ASP A 22 7.64 6.54 -10.97
CA ASP A 22 6.82 5.65 -11.79
C ASP A 22 6.13 4.55 -10.94
N PRO A 23 5.10 3.89 -11.48
CA PRO A 23 4.39 2.81 -10.80
C PRO A 23 5.28 1.66 -10.33
N GLU A 24 6.38 1.38 -11.04
CA GLU A 24 7.29 0.28 -10.71
C GLU A 24 8.09 0.58 -9.43
N LYS A 25 8.58 1.80 -9.27
CA LYS A 25 9.21 2.24 -8.02
C LYS A 25 8.25 2.13 -6.83
N ILE A 26 7.01 2.56 -7.01
CA ILE A 26 6.00 2.45 -5.95
C ILE A 26 5.72 0.99 -5.62
N ARG A 27 5.60 0.12 -6.63
CA ARG A 27 5.46 -1.33 -6.44
C ARG A 27 6.61 -1.90 -5.60
N ASN A 28 7.85 -1.58 -5.96
CA ASN A 28 9.04 -2.07 -5.25
C ASN A 28 9.10 -1.59 -3.81
N GLU A 29 8.80 -0.31 -3.56
CA GLU A 29 8.71 0.22 -2.21
C GLU A 29 7.62 -0.49 -1.39
N LEU A 30 6.43 -0.72 -1.96
CA LEU A 30 5.35 -1.43 -1.27
C LEU A 30 5.72 -2.88 -0.95
N ILE A 31 6.48 -3.56 -1.81
CA ILE A 31 6.99 -4.91 -1.50
C ILE A 31 7.91 -4.88 -0.27
N ILE A 32 8.83 -3.90 -0.20
CA ILE A 32 9.73 -3.73 0.94
C ILE A 32 8.95 -3.39 2.21
N ASP A 33 7.97 -2.47 2.12
CA ASP A 33 7.13 -2.08 3.25
C ASP A 33 6.35 -3.29 3.78
N LYS A 34 5.73 -4.09 2.89
CA LYS A 34 5.04 -5.34 3.26
C LYS A 34 5.93 -6.30 4.03
N GLU A 35 7.12 -6.60 3.51
CA GLU A 35 8.06 -7.53 4.14
C GLU A 35 8.58 -7.00 5.49
N HIS A 36 8.74 -5.69 5.62
CA HIS A 36 9.12 -5.06 6.87
C HIS A 36 8.03 -5.22 7.94
N TYR A 37 6.77 -4.88 7.62
CA TYR A 37 5.66 -4.95 8.59
C TYR A 37 5.24 -6.36 8.90
N ARG A 38 5.38 -7.30 7.95
CA ARG A 38 5.08 -8.71 8.19
C ARG A 38 5.91 -9.32 9.31
N LYS A 39 7.11 -8.80 9.57
CA LYS A 39 8.00 -9.25 10.67
C LYS A 39 7.62 -8.66 12.03
N ARG A 40 6.68 -7.71 12.07
CA ARG A 40 6.26 -7.02 13.30
C ARG A 40 5.04 -7.67 13.93
N LYS A 41 5.17 -8.10 15.19
CA LYS A 41 4.06 -8.72 15.95
C LYS A 41 2.96 -7.73 16.36
N ASP A 42 3.27 -6.44 16.36
CA ASP A 42 2.36 -5.37 16.76
C ASP A 42 1.54 -4.80 15.59
N VAL A 43 1.71 -5.32 14.37
CA VAL A 43 0.97 -4.92 13.17
C VAL A 43 0.30 -6.15 12.55
N LYS A 44 -1.03 -6.17 12.52
CA LYS A 44 -1.83 -7.22 11.86
C LYS A 44 -2.38 -6.77 10.51
N THR A 45 -2.44 -5.47 10.26
CA THR A 45 -2.92 -4.95 8.98
C THR A 45 -2.12 -3.75 8.54
N LEU A 46 -1.71 -3.76 7.27
CA LEU A 46 -1.06 -2.67 6.57
C LEU A 46 -2.04 -2.11 5.52
N TYR A 47 -2.40 -0.84 5.66
CA TYR A 47 -3.08 -0.08 4.62
C TYR A 47 -2.05 0.72 3.84
N CYS A 48 -2.06 0.63 2.51
CA CYS A 48 -1.22 1.48 1.67
C CYS A 48 -2.11 2.30 0.74
N MET A 49 -2.05 3.62 0.88
CA MET A 49 -2.76 4.57 0.01
C MET A 49 -1.79 5.17 -1.00
N VAL A 50 -2.01 4.88 -2.27
CA VAL A 50 -1.26 5.43 -3.40
C VAL A 50 -2.08 6.54 -4.04
N TYR A 51 -1.66 7.78 -3.83
CA TYR A 51 -2.26 8.94 -4.47
C TYR A 51 -1.69 9.12 -5.89
N ASP A 52 -2.53 8.93 -6.90
CA ASP A 52 -2.20 9.01 -8.32
C ASP A 52 -3.17 9.94 -9.08
N PRO A 53 -3.10 11.26 -8.85
CA PRO A 53 -4.00 12.22 -9.49
C PRO A 53 -3.72 12.41 -10.99
N LYS A 54 -2.57 11.92 -11.48
CA LYS A 54 -2.16 12.05 -12.88
C LYS A 54 -2.34 10.74 -13.66
N GLU A 55 -2.96 9.73 -13.06
CA GLU A 55 -3.27 8.44 -13.68
C GLU A 55 -2.04 7.75 -14.30
N LEU A 56 -0.91 7.82 -13.60
CA LEU A 56 0.33 7.16 -14.04
C LEU A 56 0.25 5.64 -13.89
N ILE A 57 -0.59 5.13 -12.99
CA ILE A 57 -0.90 3.72 -12.83
C ILE A 57 -2.04 3.36 -13.80
N ALA A 58 -1.68 2.79 -14.95
CA ALA A 58 -2.63 2.50 -16.03
C ALA A 58 -3.79 1.55 -15.63
N ASN A 59 -3.53 0.57 -14.76
CA ASN A 59 -4.55 -0.34 -14.23
C ASN A 59 -4.57 -0.33 -12.70
N PRO A 60 -5.27 0.65 -12.08
CA PRO A 60 -5.33 0.77 -10.62
C PRO A 60 -5.86 -0.48 -9.92
N ARG A 61 -6.93 -1.09 -10.46
CA ARG A 61 -7.51 -2.31 -9.85
C ARG A 61 -6.57 -3.50 -9.91
N GLY A 62 -5.87 -3.69 -11.04
CA GLY A 62 -4.83 -4.71 -11.16
C GLY A 62 -3.68 -4.47 -10.17
N PHE A 63 -3.21 -3.23 -10.09
CA PHE A 63 -2.17 -2.84 -9.13
C PHE A 63 -2.57 -3.10 -7.68
N GLU A 64 -3.81 -2.74 -7.30
CA GLU A 64 -4.38 -3.01 -5.98
C GLU A 64 -4.42 -4.52 -5.69
N ASN A 65 -4.97 -5.32 -6.61
CA ASN A 65 -5.15 -6.76 -6.43
C ASN A 65 -3.81 -7.52 -6.37
N ASP A 66 -2.85 -7.16 -7.23
CA ASP A 66 -1.53 -7.81 -7.29
C ASP A 66 -0.74 -7.64 -5.98
N LEU A 67 -0.94 -6.51 -5.30
CA LEU A 67 -0.13 -6.14 -4.14
C LEU A 67 -0.86 -6.31 -2.81
N SER A 68 -2.19 -6.41 -2.83
CA SER A 68 -2.98 -6.75 -1.65
C SER A 68 -2.74 -8.20 -1.23
N GLU A 69 -2.98 -8.48 0.05
CA GLU A 69 -2.72 -9.78 0.64
C GLU A 69 -3.67 -10.03 1.81
N ASN A 70 -4.16 -11.26 1.94
CA ASN A 70 -5.03 -11.66 3.02
C ASN A 70 -4.56 -12.98 3.61
N ARG A 71 -3.57 -12.91 4.51
CA ARG A 71 -3.15 -14.06 5.33
C ARG A 71 -3.85 -14.03 6.68
N GLU A 72 -3.77 -15.13 7.40
CA GLU A 72 -4.35 -15.29 8.73
C GLU A 72 -3.73 -14.32 9.74
N ASP A 73 -2.41 -14.12 9.67
CA ASP A 73 -1.60 -13.34 10.61
C ASP A 73 -1.33 -11.89 10.16
N PHE A 74 -1.39 -11.63 8.86
CA PHE A 74 -1.08 -10.32 8.29
C PHE A 74 -1.91 -10.01 7.04
N LYS A 75 -2.54 -8.84 7.02
CA LYS A 75 -3.37 -8.36 5.91
C LYS A 75 -2.76 -7.10 5.30
N VAL A 76 -2.75 -7.03 3.98
CA VAL A 76 -2.32 -5.85 3.23
C VAL A 76 -3.45 -5.42 2.32
N LYS A 77 -3.83 -4.15 2.42
CA LYS A 77 -4.83 -3.55 1.54
C LYS A 77 -4.23 -2.35 0.82
N ILE A 78 -4.26 -2.39 -0.50
CA ILE A 78 -3.75 -1.33 -1.36
C ILE A 78 -4.93 -0.53 -1.91
N PHE A 79 -4.80 0.80 -1.91
CA PHE A 79 -5.79 1.72 -2.46
C PHE A 79 -5.08 2.69 -3.38
N VAL A 80 -5.44 2.69 -4.66
CA VAL A 80 -5.05 3.74 -5.60
C VAL A 80 -6.19 4.75 -5.63
N VAL A 81 -5.88 6.00 -5.32
CA VAL A 81 -6.85 7.10 -5.21
C VAL A 81 -6.39 8.32 -6.03
N PRO A 82 -7.30 9.12 -6.61
CA PRO A 82 -8.76 8.99 -6.52
C PRO A 82 -9.32 7.79 -7.30
N ARG A 83 -10.40 7.19 -6.81
CA ARG A 83 -11.13 6.13 -7.53
C ARG A 83 -12.04 6.79 -8.56
N LYS A 84 -12.00 6.32 -9.81
CA LYS A 84 -13.05 6.65 -10.79
C LYS A 84 -14.33 5.93 -10.37
N VAL A 85 -15.42 6.69 -10.28
CA VAL A 85 -16.79 6.19 -10.06
C VAL A 85 -17.29 5.57 -11.36
#